data_AF-A0A5C7VYP7-F1
#
_entry.id   AF-A0A5C7VYP7-F1
#
_cell.length_a   1.000
_cell.length_b   1.000
_cell.length_c   1.000
_cell.angle_alpha   90.00
_cell.angle_beta   90.00
_cell.angle_gamma   90.00
#
_symmetry.space_group_name_H-M   'P 1'
#
loop_
_entity.id
_entity.type
_entity.pdbx_description
1 polymer ?
#
loop_
_entity_poly.entity_id
_entity_poly.type
_entity_poly.pdbx_seq_one_letter_code
_entity_poly.pdbx_strand_id
1 'polypeptide(L)'
;MARAFSEIAFTDSVNSMQTGMYGSHQAYSKFDLAEERRDYLGEHEIAFLAERDSFYMSSVGENGWPYIQHREGSKVFLKVLDEKTIGFADYRGSKQYISIGNLSVDNRVSLFIMDSSATCR
;
A
#
# COMPACT_ATOMS: atom_id res chain seq x y z
N MET A 1 -7.30 -10.36 -4.03
CA MET A 1 -7.25 -9.19 -3.15
C MET A 1 -7.71 -9.63 -1.77
N ALA A 2 -7.10 -9.13 -0.69
CA ALA A 2 -7.52 -9.47 0.66
C ALA A 2 -8.79 -8.69 1.05
N ARG A 3 -9.64 -9.27 1.91
CA ARG A 3 -10.80 -8.56 2.48
C ARG A 3 -10.38 -7.36 3.33
N ALA A 4 -9.23 -7.42 4.01
CA ALA A 4 -8.66 -6.29 4.73
C ALA A 4 -8.46 -5.05 3.84
N PHE A 5 -8.16 -5.24 2.55
CA PHE A 5 -8.03 -4.12 1.61
C PHE A 5 -9.40 -3.53 1.25
N SER A 6 -10.42 -4.36 1.04
CA SER A 6 -11.75 -3.87 0.69
C SER A 6 -12.42 -3.13 1.84
N GLU A 7 -12.20 -3.55 3.10
CA GLU A 7 -12.62 -2.83 4.30
C GLU A 7 -12.13 -1.36 4.34
N ILE A 8 -10.98 -1.08 3.72
CA ILE A 8 -10.39 0.26 3.66
C ILE A 8 -10.81 1.00 2.39
N ALA A 9 -10.78 0.31 1.24
CA ALA A 9 -10.91 0.95 -0.08
C ALA A 9 -12.35 1.06 -0.58
N PHE A 10 -13.25 0.17 -0.16
CA PHE A 10 -14.62 0.10 -0.67
C PHE A 10 -15.58 0.79 0.30
N THR A 11 -15.44 2.11 0.38
CA THR A 11 -16.36 2.98 1.12
C THR A 11 -17.77 2.93 0.50
N ASP A 12 -18.78 3.43 1.23
CA ASP A 12 -20.17 3.47 0.75
C ASP A 12 -20.30 4.16 -0.62
N SER A 13 -19.55 5.24 -0.84
CA SER A 13 -19.55 5.96 -2.11
C SER A 13 -18.90 5.12 -3.23
N VAL A 14 -17.81 4.40 -2.94
CA VAL A 14 -17.16 3.50 -3.89
C VAL A 14 -18.08 2.33 -4.25
N ASN A 15 -18.72 1.70 -3.25
CA ASN A 15 -19.68 0.61 -3.46
C ASN A 15 -20.90 1.07 -4.28
N SER A 16 -21.43 2.26 -3.97
CA SER A 16 -22.52 2.86 -4.73
C SER A 16 -22.14 3.06 -6.20
N MET A 17 -20.91 3.55 -6.46
CA MET A 17 -20.38 3.72 -7.81
C MET A 17 -20.15 2.39 -8.51
N GLN A 18 -19.57 1.39 -7.84
CA GLN A 18 -19.33 0.05 -8.42
C GLN A 18 -20.63 -0.68 -8.76
N THR A 19 -21.68 -0.47 -7.98
CA THR A 19 -23.01 -1.05 -8.20
C THR A 19 -23.76 -0.31 -9.33
N GLY A 20 -23.61 1.01 -9.40
CA GLY A 20 -24.24 1.84 -10.43
C GLY A 20 -23.53 1.84 -11.79
N MET A 21 -22.22 1.56 -11.81
CA MET A 21 -21.40 1.50 -13.03
C MET A 21 -21.17 0.04 -13.46
N TYR A 22 -21.44 -0.24 -14.74
CA TYR A 22 -21.44 -1.56 -15.36
C TYR A 22 -20.35 -2.54 -14.88
N GLY A 23 -20.78 -3.66 -14.27
CA GLY A 23 -20.05 -4.94 -14.21
C GLY A 23 -18.92 -5.09 -13.19
N SER A 24 -18.44 -4.01 -12.56
CA SER A 24 -17.31 -4.09 -11.62
C SER A 24 -17.69 -4.72 -10.27
N HIS A 25 -18.91 -4.51 -9.78
CA HIS A 25 -19.36 -5.02 -8.49
C HIS A 25 -19.28 -6.55 -8.37
N GLN A 26 -19.63 -7.31 -9.42
CA GLN A 26 -19.55 -8.79 -9.38
C GLN A 26 -18.12 -9.32 -9.33
N ALA A 27 -17.14 -8.60 -9.88
CA ALA A 27 -15.75 -8.99 -9.83
C ALA A 27 -15.15 -8.80 -8.43
N TYR A 28 -15.60 -7.76 -7.73
CA TYR A 28 -15.07 -7.36 -6.43
C TYR A 28 -15.85 -7.92 -5.23
N SER A 29 -17.14 -8.27 -5.39
CA SER A 29 -17.99 -8.81 -4.32
C SER A 29 -17.44 -10.10 -3.69
N LYS A 30 -16.67 -10.88 -4.44
CA LYS A 30 -16.00 -12.10 -3.93
C LYS A 30 -15.00 -11.80 -2.81
N PHE A 31 -14.42 -10.60 -2.79
CA PHE A 31 -13.46 -10.20 -1.76
C PHE A 31 -14.15 -9.67 -0.50
N ASP A 32 -15.26 -8.94 -0.65
CA ASP A 32 -16.07 -8.50 0.50
C ASP A 32 -16.74 -9.67 1.23
N LEU A 33 -17.11 -10.72 0.49
CA LEU A 33 -17.75 -11.92 1.01
C LEU A 33 -16.75 -12.98 1.53
N ALA A 34 -15.44 -12.74 1.41
CA ALA A 34 -14.46 -13.68 1.93
C ALA A 34 -14.58 -13.80 3.45
N GLU A 35 -14.67 -15.02 3.99
CA GLU A 35 -14.73 -15.24 5.45
C GLU A 35 -13.42 -14.84 6.12
N GLU A 36 -12.30 -15.13 5.45
CA GLU A 36 -10.98 -14.80 5.93
C GLU A 36 -10.63 -13.34 5.60
N ARG A 37 -10.31 -12.56 6.65
CA ARG A 37 -9.89 -11.16 6.51
C ARG A 37 -8.62 -11.00 5.65
N ARG A 38 -7.68 -11.95 5.75
CA ARG A 38 -6.34 -11.94 5.12
C ARG A 38 -5.59 -10.62 5.33
N ASP A 39 -5.37 -10.27 6.59
CA ASP A 39 -4.62 -9.08 7.00
C ASP A 39 -3.15 -9.38 7.32
N TYR A 40 -2.56 -10.32 6.59
CA TYR A 40 -1.19 -10.79 6.78
C TYR A 40 -0.52 -11.07 5.42
N LEU A 41 0.81 -11.05 5.41
CA LEU A 41 1.67 -11.31 4.26
C LEU A 41 1.85 -12.82 4.11
N GLY A 42 1.45 -13.37 2.97
CA GLY A 42 1.73 -14.76 2.63
C GLY A 42 3.14 -14.93 2.06
N GLU A 43 3.52 -16.19 1.81
CA GLU A 43 4.85 -16.53 1.26
C GLU A 43 5.18 -15.77 -0.03
N HIS A 44 4.18 -15.59 -0.89
CA HIS A 44 4.33 -14.86 -2.15
C HIS A 44 4.59 -13.36 -1.91
N GLU A 45 3.81 -12.70 -1.05
CA GLU A 45 4.05 -11.29 -0.72
C GLU A 45 5.41 -11.09 -0.04
N ILE A 46 5.79 -11.99 0.87
CA ILE A 46 7.09 -11.92 1.57
C ILE A 46 8.24 -12.05 0.56
N ALA A 47 8.19 -13.05 -0.31
CA ALA A 47 9.20 -13.25 -1.35
C ALA A 47 9.26 -12.04 -2.29
N PHE A 48 8.10 -11.53 -2.70
CA PHE A 48 8.02 -10.35 -3.57
C PHE A 48 8.66 -9.11 -2.93
N LEU A 49 8.39 -8.85 -1.64
CA LEU A 49 8.93 -7.69 -0.91
C LEU A 49 10.44 -7.81 -0.66
N ALA A 50 10.95 -9.02 -0.47
CA ALA A 50 12.36 -9.28 -0.20
C ALA A 50 13.29 -8.91 -1.38
N GLU A 51 12.75 -8.82 -2.60
CA GLU A 51 13.50 -8.48 -3.80
C GLU A 51 13.49 -6.99 -4.15
N ARG A 52 12.84 -6.14 -3.33
CA ARG A 52 12.56 -4.74 -3.67
C ARG A 52 13.51 -3.79 -2.96
N ASP A 53 14.07 -2.88 -3.74
CA ASP A 53 14.96 -1.82 -3.29
C ASP A 53 14.30 -0.43 -3.29
N SER A 54 13.06 -0.34 -3.78
CA SER A 54 12.31 0.90 -3.91
C SER A 54 10.79 0.71 -3.81
N PHE A 55 10.09 1.76 -3.38
CA PHE A 55 8.62 1.84 -3.36
C PHE A 55 8.14 3.29 -3.37
N TYR A 56 6.85 3.50 -3.62
CA TYR A 56 6.18 4.78 -3.44
C TYR A 56 5.28 4.72 -2.22
N MET A 57 5.32 5.76 -1.39
CA MET A 57 4.48 5.90 -0.21
C MET A 57 3.55 7.09 -0.37
N SER A 58 2.26 6.86 -0.21
CA SER A 58 1.25 7.90 -0.08
C SER A 58 0.90 8.12 1.39
N SER A 59 0.97 9.38 1.82
CA SER A 59 0.50 9.87 3.12
C SER A 59 -0.49 11.01 2.92
N VAL A 60 -1.26 11.36 3.94
CA VAL A 60 -2.24 12.47 3.87
C VAL A 60 -1.77 13.60 4.77
N GLY A 61 -1.68 14.81 4.23
CA GLY A 61 -1.37 16.01 5.02
C GLY A 61 -2.55 16.47 5.87
N GLU A 62 -2.29 17.28 6.89
CA GLU A 62 -3.36 17.86 7.75
C GLU A 62 -4.41 18.65 6.96
N ASN A 63 -4.02 19.15 5.79
CA ASN A 63 -4.91 19.85 4.85
C ASN A 63 -5.78 18.90 3.99
N GLY A 64 -5.71 17.59 4.22
CA GLY A 64 -6.46 16.56 3.51
C GLY A 64 -5.91 16.18 2.13
N TRP A 65 -4.84 16.81 1.65
CA TRP A 65 -4.25 16.47 0.36
C TRP A 65 -3.32 15.26 0.47
N PRO A 66 -3.37 14.31 -0.49
CA PRO A 66 -2.41 13.22 -0.52
C PRO A 66 -1.04 13.72 -0.99
N TYR A 67 0.01 13.15 -0.42
CA TYR A 67 1.40 13.34 -0.84
C TYR A 67 2.02 12.00 -1.17
N ILE A 68 2.67 11.89 -2.32
CA ILE A 68 3.38 10.69 -2.76
C ILE A 68 4.88 10.95 -2.73
N GLN A 69 5.63 10.03 -2.12
CA GLN A 69 7.08 10.08 -2.04
C GLN A 69 7.68 8.78 -2.54
N HIS A 70 8.64 8.88 -3.45
CA HIS A 70 9.50 7.75 -3.81
C HIS A 70 10.54 7.51 -2.71
N ARG A 71 10.74 6.24 -2.35
CA ARG A 71 11.72 5.79 -1.37
C ARG A 71 12.54 4.68 -1.98
N GLU A 72 13.87 4.82 -1.91
CA GLU A 72 14.82 3.86 -2.45
C GLU A 72 16.00 3.69 -1.48
N GLY A 73 16.65 2.54 -1.53
CA GLY A 73 17.85 2.26 -0.74
C GLY A 73 18.62 1.05 -1.26
N SER A 74 19.58 0.55 -0.46
CA SER A 74 20.29 -0.68 -0.80
C SER A 74 19.34 -1.89 -0.84
N LYS A 75 19.75 -3.03 -1.42
CA LYS A 75 18.93 -4.26 -1.56
C LYS A 75 18.27 -4.79 -0.27
N VAL A 76 18.63 -4.27 0.90
CA VAL A 76 18.12 -4.67 2.23
C VAL A 76 17.30 -3.54 2.87
N PHE A 77 16.89 -2.55 2.07
CA PHE A 77 16.17 -1.35 2.48
C PHE A 77 14.79 -1.66 3.04
N LEU A 78 14.01 -2.53 2.38
CA LEU A 78 12.71 -3.00 2.82
C LEU A 78 12.83 -4.41 3.41
N LYS A 79 12.24 -4.62 4.59
CA LYS A 79 12.27 -5.90 5.30
C LYS A 79 10.89 -6.27 5.80
N VAL A 80 10.56 -7.56 5.70
CA VAL A 80 9.46 -8.16 6.45
C VAL A 80 10.00 -8.49 7.85
N LEU A 81 9.36 -7.95 8.89
CA LEU A 81 9.71 -8.20 10.28
C LEU A 81 8.88 -9.35 10.86
N ASP A 82 7.61 -9.42 10.46
CA ASP A 82 6.67 -10.50 10.75
C ASP A 82 5.54 -10.49 9.71
N GLU A 83 4.57 -11.41 9.83
CA GLU A 83 3.46 -11.56 8.89
C GLU A 83 2.59 -10.30 8.73
N LYS A 84 2.66 -9.30 9.63
CA LYS A 84 1.85 -8.08 9.56
C LYS A 84 2.69 -6.80 9.55
N THR A 85 4.01 -6.93 9.63
CA THR A 85 4.90 -5.79 9.83
C THR A 85 6.03 -5.79 8.82
N ILE A 86 6.16 -4.67 8.11
CA ILE A 86 7.31 -4.35 7.29
C ILE A 86 8.05 -3.15 7.89
N GLY A 87 9.37 -3.18 7.79
CA GLY A 87 10.24 -2.10 8.20
C GLY A 87 11.12 -1.65 7.05
N PHE A 88 11.42 -0.36 6.99
CA PHE A 88 12.43 0.17 6.09
C PHE A 88 13.29 1.22 6.77
N ALA A 89 14.53 1.35 6.32
CA ALA A 89 15.48 2.30 6.91
C ALA A 89 15.24 3.72 6.36
N ASP A 90 14.83 4.66 7.21
CA ASP A 90 14.75 6.07 6.82
C ASP A 90 16.14 6.71 6.85
N TYR A 91 16.88 6.61 5.74
CA TYR A 91 18.17 7.25 5.60
C TYR A 91 18.03 8.78 5.61
N ARG A 92 19.05 9.49 6.09
CA ARG A 92 19.16 10.97 6.05
C ARG A 92 19.32 11.49 4.60
N GLY A 93 18.33 11.23 3.75
CA GLY A 93 18.28 11.64 2.35
C GLY A 93 17.98 13.13 2.20
N SER A 94 17.02 13.47 1.33
CA SER A 94 16.68 14.85 0.91
C SER A 94 16.20 15.80 2.02
N LYS A 95 16.10 15.33 3.28
CA LYS A 95 15.59 16.08 4.45
C LYS A 95 14.19 16.67 4.23
N GLN A 96 13.44 16.13 3.27
CA GLN A 96 12.05 16.48 3.06
C GLN A 96 11.20 15.67 4.06
N TYR A 97 10.95 16.27 5.22
CA TYR A 97 10.19 15.67 6.32
C TYR A 97 8.67 15.63 6.08
N ILE A 98 8.20 15.79 4.83
CA ILE A 98 6.76 15.91 4.52
C ILE A 98 6.00 14.66 4.97
N SER A 99 6.39 13.47 4.50
CA SER A 99 5.71 12.23 4.89
C SER A 99 5.83 11.92 6.38
N ILE A 100 6.95 12.29 7.02
CA ILE A 100 7.15 12.11 8.47
C ILE A 100 6.25 13.05 9.26
N GLY A 101 6.12 14.31 8.81
CA GLY A 101 5.20 15.29 9.37
C GLY A 101 3.75 14.82 9.23
N ASN A 102 3.35 14.37 8.04
CA ASN A 102 2.02 13.79 7.80
C ASN A 102 1.75 12.61 8.75
N LEU A 103 2.70 11.68 8.87
CA LEU A 103 2.62 10.51 9.75
C LEU A 103 2.54 10.85 11.24
N SER A 104 2.98 12.04 11.66
CA SER A 104 2.84 12.50 13.04
C SER A 104 1.40 12.88 13.42
N VAL A 105 0.52 13.06 12.41
CA VAL A 105 -0.88 13.46 12.58
C VAL A 105 -1.82 12.35 12.13
N ASP A 106 -1.53 11.72 10.99
CA ASP A 106 -2.26 10.58 10.45
C ASP A 106 -1.27 9.46 10.11
N ASN A 107 -1.27 8.41 10.92
CA ASN A 107 -0.32 7.30 10.82
C ASN A 107 -0.67 6.27 9.73
N ARG A 108 -1.62 6.56 8.85
CA ARG A 108 -2.03 5.69 7.74
C ARG A 108 -1.28 6.03 6.47
N VAL A 109 -0.85 4.99 5.75
CA VAL A 109 -0.17 5.10 4.45
C VAL A 109 -0.69 4.04 3.49
N SER A 110 -0.56 4.35 2.19
CA SER A 110 -0.64 3.36 1.12
C SER A 110 0.74 3.21 0.49
N LEU A 111 1.22 1.97 0.37
CA LEU A 111 2.50 1.65 -0.27
C LEU A 111 2.26 1.02 -1.64
N PHE A 112 2.98 1.51 -2.63
CA PHE A 112 3.01 0.96 -3.98
C PHE A 112 4.40 0.39 -4.23
N ILE A 113 4.47 -0.94 -4.23
CA ILE A 113 5.67 -1.69 -4.52
C ILE A 113 5.50 -2.26 -5.93
N MET A 114 6.32 -1.79 -6.88
CA MET A 114 6.18 -2.15 -8.28
C MET A 114 7.16 -3.24 -8.68
N ASP A 115 6.71 -4.13 -9.56
CA ASP A 115 7.63 -5.02 -10.25
C ASP A 115 8.28 -4.29 -11.43
N SER A 116 9.43 -3.66 -11.19
CA SER A 116 10.24 -3.02 -12.22
C SER A 116 11.07 -4.05 -13.02
N SER A 117 10.44 -5.13 -13.47
CA SER A 117 11.04 -6.06 -14.45
C SER A 117 10.65 -5.74 -15.90
N ALA A 118 9.76 -4.77 -16.12
CA ALA A 118 9.52 -4.22 -17.44
C ALA A 118 10.62 -3.20 -17.79
N THR A 119 11.74 -3.70 -18.32
CA THR A 119 12.48 -2.90 -19.30
C THR A 119 11.46 -2.52 -20.37
N CYS A 120 11.07 -1.24 -20.40
CA CYS A 120 10.39 -0.68 -21.56
C CYS A 120 11.28 -0.97 -22.76
N ARG A 121 10.87 -1.90 -23.62
CA ARG A 121 11.48 -2.12 -24.94
C ARG A 121 10.83 -1.19 -25.94
#